data_AF-T1C6N7-F1
#
_entry.id   AF-T1C6N7-F1
#
_cell.length_a   1.000
_cell.length_b   1.000
_cell.length_c   1.000
_cell.angle_alpha   90.00
_cell.angle_beta   90.00
_cell.angle_gamma   90.00
#
_symmetry.space_group_name_H-M   'P 1'
#
loop_
_entity.id
_entity.type
_entity.pdbx_description
1 polymer ?
#
loop_
_entity_poly.entity_id
_entity_poly.type
_entity_poly.pdbx_seq_one_letter_code
_entity_poly.pdbx_strand_id
1 'polypeptide(L)'
;MVMGHRLSRIYTRTGDDGTTGLGNGQRVAKTDPCVEAYGTIDELNSVLGWVRAQAIPPGIDQVLKGIQHALFDLGGEIATP
;
A
#
# COMPACT_ATOMS: atom_id res chain seq x y z
N MET A 1 10.39 1.46 -21.68
CA MET A 1 11.21 1.70 -20.46
C MET A 1 10.24 2.13 -19.37
N VAL A 2 9.82 1.22 -18.50
CA VAL A 2 8.90 1.56 -17.40
C VAL A 2 9.69 2.44 -16.43
N MET A 3 9.38 3.73 -16.35
CA MET A 3 9.93 4.59 -15.32
C MET A 3 9.41 4.09 -13.98
N GLY A 4 10.29 3.56 -13.13
CA GLY A 4 9.91 3.27 -11.74
C GLY A 4 9.38 4.54 -11.07
N HIS A 5 8.32 4.41 -10.28
CA HIS A 5 7.75 5.51 -9.49
C HIS A 5 8.78 5.96 -8.45
N ARG A 6 9.60 6.96 -8.81
CA ARG A 6 10.60 7.52 -7.92
C ARG A 6 9.92 8.48 -6.95
N LEU A 7 9.86 8.09 -5.68
CA LEU A 7 9.37 8.93 -4.58
C LEU A 7 10.36 10.07 -4.28
N SER A 8 10.38 11.11 -5.12
CA SER A 8 11.30 12.26 -4.99
C SER A 8 10.82 13.30 -3.97
N ARG A 9 9.49 13.42 -3.81
CA ARG A 9 8.82 14.21 -2.76
C ARG A 9 7.67 13.40 -2.20
N ILE A 10 7.73 13.14 -0.90
CA ILE A 10 6.69 12.37 -0.20
C ILE A 10 5.44 13.23 0.03
N TYR A 11 5.59 14.50 0.38
CA TYR A 11 4.46 15.41 0.53
C TYR A 11 4.25 16.26 -0.74
N THR A 12 3.06 16.18 -1.32
CA THR A 12 2.63 16.96 -2.50
C THR A 12 1.57 18.00 -2.16
N ARG A 13 0.90 17.88 -1.00
CA ARG A 13 -0.26 18.67 -0.54
C ARG A 13 -1.51 18.54 -1.42
N THR A 14 -1.49 17.64 -2.41
CA THR A 14 -2.65 17.46 -3.30
C THR A 14 -3.85 16.83 -2.61
N GLY A 15 -3.71 16.29 -1.40
CA GLY A 15 -4.82 15.72 -0.64
C GLY A 15 -5.23 16.53 0.59
N ASP A 16 -4.81 17.79 0.69
CA ASP A 16 -5.10 18.66 1.85
C ASP A 16 -6.59 19.06 1.89
N ASP A 17 -7.30 18.94 0.77
CA ASP A 17 -8.75 19.12 0.65
C ASP A 17 -9.58 17.91 1.11
N GLY A 18 -8.92 16.85 1.61
CA GLY A 18 -9.57 15.62 2.05
C GLY A 18 -9.80 14.59 0.94
N THR A 19 -9.29 14.81 -0.28
CA THR A 19 -9.39 13.87 -1.40
C THR A 19 -8.05 13.20 -1.72
N THR A 20 -8.08 12.12 -2.50
CA THR A 20 -6.90 11.38 -2.98
C THR A 20 -7.12 10.86 -4.39
N GLY A 21 -6.03 10.51 -5.10
CA GLY A 21 -6.09 9.94 -6.44
C GLY A 21 -6.05 8.41 -6.42
N LEU A 22 -6.83 7.78 -7.29
CA LEU A 22 -6.77 6.35 -7.62
C LEU A 22 -5.80 6.10 -8.79
N GLY A 23 -5.41 4.84 -9.00
CA GLY A 23 -4.49 4.40 -10.06
C GLY A 23 -5.00 4.67 -11.49
N ASN A 24 -6.31 4.78 -11.66
CA ASN A 24 -6.96 5.16 -12.92
C ASN A 24 -7.08 6.69 -13.12
N GLY A 25 -6.56 7.50 -12.19
CA GLY A 25 -6.57 8.97 -12.25
C GLY A 25 -7.82 9.63 -11.65
N GLN A 26 -8.83 8.87 -11.24
CA GLN A 26 -9.99 9.42 -10.53
C GLN A 26 -9.59 10.01 -9.17
N ARG A 27 -10.30 11.06 -8.73
CA ARG A 27 -10.16 11.62 -7.39
C ARG A 27 -11.38 11.29 -6.55
N VAL A 28 -11.15 10.73 -5.37
CA VAL A 28 -12.19 10.30 -4.42
C VAL A 28 -11.93 10.92 -3.04
N ALA A 29 -12.96 10.95 -2.19
CA ALA A 29 -12.78 11.32 -0.80
C ALA A 29 -11.85 10.31 -0.09
N LYS A 30 -11.08 10.74 0.90
CA LYS A 30 -10.26 9.82 1.71
C LYS A 30 -11.08 8.80 2.50
N THR A 31 -12.38 9.04 2.67
CA THR A 31 -13.34 8.12 3.30
C THR A 31 -14.03 7.19 2.30
N ASP A 32 -13.61 7.18 1.04
CA ASP A 32 -14.16 6.27 0.03
C ASP A 32 -13.82 4.81 0.37
N PRO A 33 -14.75 3.85 0.16
CA PRO A 33 -14.53 2.45 0.50
C PRO A 33 -13.28 1.82 -0.12
N CYS A 34 -12.89 2.22 -1.34
CA CYS A 34 -11.66 1.71 -1.95
C CYS A 34 -10.43 2.20 -1.19
N VAL A 35 -10.43 3.45 -0.74
CA VAL A 35 -9.35 4.06 0.04
C VAL A 35 -9.19 3.37 1.39
N GLU A 36 -10.30 3.13 2.07
CA GLU A 36 -10.30 2.40 3.34
C GLU A 36 -9.77 0.97 3.16
N ALA A 37 -10.18 0.28 2.08
CA ALA A 37 -9.77 -1.09 1.82
C ALA A 37 -8.26 -1.23 1.58
N TYR A 38 -7.67 -0.47 0.64
CA TYR A 38 -6.23 -0.56 0.42
C TYR A 38 -5.42 0.05 1.58
N GLY A 39 -5.99 1.01 2.33
CA GLY A 39 -5.39 1.55 3.56
C GLY A 39 -5.28 0.49 4.67
N THR A 40 -6.35 -0.29 4.88
CA THR A 40 -6.35 -1.41 5.84
C THR A 40 -5.35 -2.50 5.43
N ILE A 41 -5.22 -2.75 4.13
CA ILE A 41 -4.22 -3.69 3.59
C ILE A 41 -2.79 -3.17 3.86
N ASP A 42 -2.53 -1.87 3.67
CA ASP A 42 -1.23 -1.25 3.97
C ASP A 42 -0.90 -1.31 5.47
N GLU A 43 -1.89 -1.13 6.35
CA GLU A 43 -1.74 -1.32 7.79
C GLU A 43 -1.36 -2.76 8.14
N LEU A 44 -2.09 -3.75 7.62
CA LEU A 44 -1.75 -5.17 7.80
C LEU A 44 -0.33 -5.46 7.31
N ASN A 45 0.01 -4.97 6.12
CA ASN A 45 1.33 -5.16 5.53
C ASN A 45 2.44 -4.57 6.42
N SER A 46 2.20 -3.41 7.03
CA SER A 46 3.10 -2.76 7.98
C SER A 46 3.28 -3.59 9.27
N VAL A 47 2.19 -4.15 9.82
CA VAL A 47 2.24 -5.04 10.99
C VAL A 47 3.07 -6.30 10.68
N LEU A 48 2.89 -6.90 9.50
CA LEU A 48 3.72 -8.03 9.07
C LEU A 48 5.19 -7.64 8.96
N GLY A 49 5.49 -6.43 8.46
CA GLY A 49 6.85 -5.89 8.43
C GLY A 49 7.47 -5.80 9.82
N TRP A 50 6.70 -5.35 10.81
CA TRP A 50 7.15 -5.30 12.21
C TRP A 50 7.42 -6.70 12.79
N VAL A 51 6.57 -7.69 12.48
CA VAL A 51 6.77 -9.10 12.90
C VAL A 51 8.05 -9.68 12.27
N ARG A 52 8.29 -9.42 10.99
CA ARG A 52 9.50 -9.87 10.27
C ARG A 52 10.79 -9.25 10.79
N ALA A 53 10.70 -8.08 11.43
CA ALA A 53 11.84 -7.45 12.10
C ALA A 53 12.21 -8.11 13.44
N GLN A 54 11.39 -9.03 13.95
CA GLN A 54 11.68 -9.81 15.16
C GLN A 54 12.49 -11.07 14.83
N ALA A 55 12.99 -11.74 15.86
CA ALA A 55 13.62 -13.04 15.72
C ALA A 55 12.57 -14.14 15.47
N ILE A 56 12.25 -14.40 14.20
CA ILE A 56 11.33 -15.46 13.76
C ILE A 56 12.07 -16.53 12.94
N PRO A 57 11.55 -17.78 12.86
CA PRO A 57 12.14 -18.82 12.04
C PRO A 57 12.27 -18.41 10.56
N PRO A 58 13.40 -18.72 9.88
CA PRO A 58 13.62 -18.28 8.49
C PRO A 58 12.53 -18.71 7.50
N GLY A 59 11.97 -19.91 7.69
CA GLY A 59 10.86 -20.39 6.85
C GLY A 59 9.58 -19.55 7.01
N ILE A 60 9.33 -19.02 8.21
CA ILE A 60 8.19 -18.14 8.47
C ILE A 60 8.45 -16.76 7.86
N ASP A 61 9.66 -16.19 8.03
CA ASP A 61 10.01 -14.91 7.39
C ASP A 61 9.83 -14.96 5.87
N GLN A 62 10.23 -16.07 5.23
CA GLN A 62 10.09 -16.24 3.78
C GLN A 62 8.62 -16.26 3.34
N VAL A 63 7.75 -16.94 4.09
CA VAL A 63 6.31 -16.95 3.81
C VAL A 63 5.70 -15.56 4.01
N LEU A 64 6.03 -14.88 5.13
CA LEU A 64 5.54 -13.53 5.40
C LEU A 64 6.00 -12.53 4.33
N LYS A 65 7.24 -12.64 3.85
CA LYS A 65 7.73 -11.83 2.73
C LYS A 65 6.89 -12.03 1.46
N GLY A 66 6.53 -13.27 1.15
CA GLY A 66 5.63 -13.58 0.02
C GLY A 66 4.25 -12.95 0.19
N ILE A 67 3.69 -13.02 1.40
CA ILE A 67 2.41 -12.39 1.74
C ILE A 67 2.49 -10.87 1.60
N GLN A 68 3.56 -10.21 2.07
CA GLN A 68 3.71 -8.77 1.93
C GLN A 68 3.73 -8.29 0.47
N HIS A 69 4.35 -9.06 -0.44
CA HIS A 69 4.28 -8.77 -1.87
C HIS A 69 2.85 -8.94 -2.42
N ALA A 70 2.19 -10.05 -2.08
CA ALA A 70 0.81 -10.30 -2.53
C ALA A 70 -0.17 -9.23 -2.01
N LEU A 71 0.01 -8.74 -0.77
CA LEU A 71 -0.79 -7.65 -0.21
C LEU A 71 -0.54 -6.32 -0.94
N PHE A 72 0.71 -6.05 -1.35
CA PHE A 72 1.01 -4.85 -2.14
C PHE A 72 0.34 -4.91 -3.52
N ASP A 73 0.41 -6.06 -4.19
CA ASP A 73 -0.25 -6.28 -5.49
C ASP A 73 -1.77 -6.12 -5.35
N LEU A 74 -2.38 -6.75 -4.34
CA LEU A 74 -3.81 -6.64 -4.05
C LEU A 74 -4.24 -5.18 -3.78
N GLY A 75 -3.47 -4.45 -2.99
CA GLY A 75 -3.73 -3.02 -2.73
C GLY A 75 -3.67 -2.19 -4.01
N GLY A 76 -2.72 -2.50 -4.91
CA GLY A 76 -2.61 -1.86 -6.22
C GLY A 76 -3.80 -2.14 -7.15
N GLU A 77 -4.30 -3.39 -7.16
CA GLU A 77 -5.50 -3.77 -7.91
C GLU A 77 -6.74 -3.02 -7.40
N ILE A 78 -6.95 -2.97 -6.08
CA ILE A 78 -8.08 -2.24 -5.47
C ILE A 78 -7.99 -0.74 -5.75
N ALA A 79 -6.78 -0.17 -5.75
CA ALA A 79 -6.56 1.23 -6.06
C ALA A 79 -6.79 1.56 -7.55
N THR A 80 -6.95 0.56 -8.43
CA THR A 80 -7.14 0.73 -9.88
C THR A 80 -8.43 0.03 -10.36
N PRO A 81 -9.61 0.52 -9.94
CA PRO A 81 -10.89 -0.03 -10.41
C PRO A 81 -11.13 0.21 -11.90
#